data_AF-A0A7K3W0F1-F1
#
_entry.id   AF-A0A7K3W0F1-F1
#
_cell.length_a   1.000
_cell.length_b   1.000
_cell.length_c   1.000
_cell.angle_alpha   90.00
_cell.angle_beta   90.00
_cell.angle_gamma   90.00
#
_symmetry.space_group_name_H-M   'P 1'
#
loop_
_entity.id
_entity.type
_entity.pdbx_description
1 polymer ?
#
loop_
_entity_poly.entity_id
_entity_poly.type
_entity_poly.pdbx_seq_one_letter_code
_entity_poly.pdbx_strand_id
1 'polypeptide(L)'
;MPHSSVGGVRVTPRYSPRVGRRALQARRGAGLLLDPPPDGGCIVAVVTDSAPLTIGQLADRLGVPVRTVRFWSDEGLVEPPERSTGGYRLYDADAVAQLDLVRTLRELGLGLPAIRELLARRRTVAEVAAEHVRALDAEIRLLRLRRTLLRFLATAGTTPEEMRIVHDLAALSARQRQQLIDDFVERAFAGVPADAPGAGIADGMRSLPAELPEDPTPAQVGAWLELAQLVADPSFAGRVREMAVAGAGATPEDPDTLDADAGRMVTLGRRAVAERIAPGTPAAEALVAELLGDGAPADRRRRAALADRLATFTDARVERYWQLLGVLNDWPPFEPSVPAVEWWIGALRSSS
;
A
#
# COMPACT_ATOMS: atom_id res chain seq x y z
N MET A 1 31.53 35.91 -21.84
CA MET A 1 32.59 35.42 -20.92
C MET A 1 32.70 36.42 -19.78
N PRO A 2 32.73 36.00 -18.50
CA PRO A 2 32.64 34.64 -17.94
C PRO A 2 31.22 34.37 -17.38
N HIS A 3 30.54 33.23 -17.52
CA HIS A 3 30.88 31.82 -17.33
C HIS A 3 31.56 31.53 -15.99
N SER A 4 30.76 31.52 -14.91
CA SER A 4 31.07 30.80 -13.69
C SER A 4 30.33 29.47 -13.69
N SER A 5 31.08 28.45 -14.08
CA SER A 5 30.77 27.03 -13.94
C SER A 5 30.96 26.65 -12.47
N VAL A 6 29.93 26.08 -11.84
CA VAL A 6 30.07 25.35 -10.58
C VAL A 6 29.62 23.92 -10.84
N GLY A 7 30.60 23.02 -10.87
CA GLY A 7 30.41 21.58 -10.98
C GLY A 7 30.28 20.90 -9.62
N GLY A 8 29.66 19.72 -9.64
CA GLY A 8 29.65 18.73 -8.57
C GLY A 8 28.47 18.89 -7.61
N VAL A 9 27.67 17.87 -7.26
CA VAL A 9 27.81 16.42 -7.40
C VAL A 9 26.39 15.85 -7.47
N ARG A 10 26.09 15.11 -8.55
CA ARG A 10 24.82 14.37 -8.70
C ARG A 10 25.07 12.93 -8.25
N VAL A 11 24.70 12.59 -7.01
CA VAL A 11 24.78 11.21 -6.50
C VAL A 11 23.54 10.45 -6.99
N THR A 12 23.70 9.62 -8.02
CA THR A 12 22.70 8.62 -8.42
C THR A 12 23.07 7.26 -7.83
N PRO A 13 22.18 6.54 -7.14
CA PRO A 13 22.44 5.15 -6.79
C PRO A 13 22.27 4.27 -8.03
N ARG A 14 23.37 3.69 -8.51
CA ARG A 14 23.36 2.54 -9.41
C ARG A 14 23.07 1.29 -8.57
N TYR A 15 21.94 0.62 -8.82
CA TYR A 15 21.71 -0.74 -8.32
C TYR A 15 21.33 -1.66 -9.46
N SER A 16 22.16 -2.68 -9.71
CA SER A 16 21.83 -3.86 -10.50
C SER A 16 22.68 -5.04 -10.03
N PRO A 17 22.15 -6.27 -10.16
CA PRO A 17 22.24 -7.29 -9.14
C PRO A 17 23.42 -8.24 -9.34
N ARG A 18 23.97 -8.78 -8.26
CA ARG A 18 24.91 -9.91 -8.30
C ARG A 18 24.33 -11.08 -7.50
N VAL A 19 23.70 -12.00 -8.22
CA VAL A 19 23.26 -13.30 -7.72
C VAL A 19 24.45 -14.26 -7.77
N GLY A 20 24.79 -14.84 -6.62
CA GLY A 20 25.86 -15.82 -6.47
C GLY A 20 25.51 -17.14 -7.17
N ARG A 21 26.37 -17.55 -8.11
CA ARG A 21 26.38 -18.89 -8.69
C ARG A 21 26.91 -19.89 -7.67
N ARG A 22 26.11 -20.90 -7.31
CA ARG A 22 26.62 -22.18 -6.80
C ARG A 22 26.03 -23.31 -7.63
N ALA A 23 26.94 -24.14 -8.11
CA ALA A 23 26.71 -25.27 -8.98
C ALA A 23 26.03 -26.42 -8.25
N LEU A 24 25.02 -27.02 -8.88
CA LEU A 24 24.61 -28.39 -8.62
C LEU A 24 24.74 -29.18 -9.92
N GLN A 25 25.46 -30.29 -9.83
CA GLN A 25 25.85 -31.16 -10.94
C GLN A 25 24.63 -31.86 -11.53
N ALA A 26 24.44 -31.71 -12.85
CA ALA A 26 23.51 -32.50 -13.64
C ALA A 26 24.09 -33.89 -13.90
N ARG A 27 23.37 -34.94 -13.48
CA ARG A 27 23.52 -36.29 -14.02
C ARG A 27 22.72 -36.40 -15.32
N ARG A 28 23.39 -36.86 -16.37
CA ARG A 28 22.89 -37.09 -17.73
C ARG A 28 21.88 -38.25 -17.79
N GLY A 29 20.89 -38.10 -18.67
CA GLY A 29 20.08 -39.17 -19.26
C GLY A 29 19.16 -38.60 -20.35
N ALA A 30 19.39 -39.01 -21.60
CA ALA A 30 18.70 -38.75 -22.88
C ALA A 30 17.32 -38.01 -22.85
N GLY A 31 16.99 -37.01 -23.66
CA GLY A 31 17.47 -36.63 -25.00
C GLY A 31 16.26 -36.42 -25.91
N LEU A 32 15.67 -35.22 -25.92
CA LEU A 32 14.75 -34.76 -26.96
C LEU A 32 15.31 -33.45 -27.52
N LEU A 33 15.76 -33.48 -28.78
CA LEU A 33 16.28 -32.33 -29.51
C LEU A 33 15.08 -31.58 -30.12
N LEU A 34 14.79 -30.38 -29.61
CA LEU A 34 13.81 -29.44 -30.13
C LEU A 34 14.57 -28.33 -30.86
N ASP A 35 14.58 -28.34 -32.18
CA ASP A 35 14.80 -27.12 -32.95
C ASP A 35 13.43 -26.57 -33.38
N PRO A 36 13.05 -25.33 -32.99
CA PRO A 36 11.78 -24.74 -33.37
C PRO A 36 11.85 -24.06 -34.76
N PRO A 37 10.86 -24.23 -35.65
CA PRO A 37 10.69 -23.38 -36.82
C PRO A 37 10.16 -21.97 -36.43
N PRO A 38 10.35 -20.95 -37.29
CA PRO A 38 10.19 -19.53 -36.94
C PRO A 38 8.74 -19.03 -36.76
N ASP A 39 7.76 -19.92 -36.72
CA ASP A 39 6.33 -19.61 -36.81
C ASP A 39 5.49 -20.38 -35.78
N GLY A 40 5.93 -20.40 -34.52
CA GLY A 40 5.08 -20.45 -33.30
C GLY A 40 4.08 -21.60 -33.11
N GLY A 41 4.00 -22.56 -34.03
CA GLY A 41 3.09 -23.70 -33.95
C GLY A 41 3.77 -24.90 -33.32
N CYS A 42 3.39 -25.25 -32.09
CA CYS A 42 3.65 -26.60 -31.58
C CYS A 42 2.68 -27.56 -32.29
N ILE A 43 3.16 -28.32 -33.28
CA ILE A 43 2.52 -29.57 -33.69
C ILE A 43 3.11 -30.66 -32.81
N VAL A 44 2.37 -31.08 -31.79
CA VAL A 44 2.67 -32.32 -31.09
C VAL A 44 2.13 -33.46 -31.95
N ALA A 45 2.94 -33.96 -32.89
CA ALA A 45 2.63 -35.19 -33.61
C ALA A 45 3.13 -36.37 -32.76
N VAL A 46 2.24 -36.95 -31.95
CA VAL A 46 2.47 -38.28 -31.37
C VAL A 46 1.83 -39.30 -32.32
N VAL A 47 2.62 -39.85 -33.23
CA VAL A 47 2.23 -41.09 -33.90
C VAL A 47 2.54 -42.23 -32.93
N THR A 48 1.53 -42.68 -32.19
CA THR A 48 1.55 -44.01 -31.58
C THR A 48 0.40 -44.81 -32.14
N ASP A 49 0.74 -45.76 -33.01
CA ASP A 49 -0.14 -46.84 -33.46
C ASP A 49 -0.41 -47.78 -32.26
N SER A 50 -1.23 -47.30 -31.32
CA SER A 50 -1.68 -48.04 -30.14
C SER A 50 -3.14 -48.37 -30.31
N ALA A 51 -3.49 -49.66 -30.17
CA ALA A 51 -4.87 -50.12 -30.22
C ALA A 51 -5.79 -49.25 -29.34
N PRO A 52 -6.99 -48.90 -29.83
CA PRO A 52 -7.88 -48.00 -29.12
C PRO A 52 -8.26 -48.57 -27.75
N LEU A 53 -8.26 -47.70 -26.74
CA LEU A 53 -8.48 -48.09 -25.35
C LEU A 53 -9.96 -48.05 -25.00
N THR A 54 -10.40 -49.05 -24.22
CA THR A 54 -11.70 -48.96 -23.55
C THR A 54 -11.67 -47.89 -22.45
N ILE A 55 -12.85 -47.42 -22.04
CA ILE A 55 -12.95 -46.42 -20.96
C ILE A 55 -12.26 -46.85 -19.65
N GLY A 56 -12.24 -48.16 -19.34
CA GLY A 56 -11.57 -48.70 -18.15
C GLY A 56 -10.05 -48.59 -18.27
N GLN A 57 -9.49 -49.04 -19.39
CA GLN A 57 -8.05 -48.94 -19.66
C GLN A 57 -7.58 -47.49 -19.71
N LEU A 58 -8.39 -46.59 -20.27
CA LEU A 58 -8.10 -45.16 -20.30
C LEU A 58 -8.12 -44.54 -18.90
N ALA A 59 -9.11 -44.91 -18.08
CA ALA A 59 -9.21 -44.47 -16.70
C ALA A 59 -7.98 -44.90 -15.87
N ASP A 60 -7.57 -46.17 -16.00
CA ASP A 60 -6.38 -46.70 -15.33
C ASP A 60 -5.10 -45.99 -15.79
N ARG A 61 -4.97 -45.74 -17.10
CA ARG A 61 -3.81 -45.04 -17.67
C ARG A 61 -3.71 -43.59 -17.21
N LEU A 62 -4.84 -42.90 -17.11
CA LEU A 62 -4.92 -41.50 -16.65
C LEU A 62 -4.92 -41.39 -15.12
N GLY A 63 -5.03 -42.50 -14.38
CA GLY A 63 -5.13 -42.49 -12.92
C GLY A 63 -6.40 -41.79 -12.39
N VAL A 64 -7.48 -41.75 -13.17
CA VAL A 64 -8.75 -41.11 -12.79
C VAL A 64 -9.89 -42.13 -12.77
N PRO A 65 -10.94 -41.94 -11.96
CA PRO A 65 -12.10 -42.83 -11.99
C PRO A 65 -12.75 -42.90 -13.37
N VAL A 66 -13.27 -44.08 -13.76
CA VAL A 66 -14.04 -44.26 -15.00
C VAL A 66 -15.19 -43.25 -15.14
N ARG A 67 -15.84 -42.91 -14.03
CA ARG A 67 -16.89 -41.87 -14.01
C ARG A 67 -16.40 -40.50 -14.48
N THR A 68 -15.13 -40.17 -14.22
CA THR A 68 -14.51 -38.90 -14.61
C THR A 68 -14.23 -38.88 -16.10
N VAL A 69 -13.69 -39.97 -16.66
CA VAL A 69 -13.51 -40.12 -18.12
C VAL A 69 -14.85 -40.05 -18.84
N ARG A 70 -15.88 -40.72 -18.30
CA ARG A 70 -17.24 -40.66 -18.85
C ARG A 70 -17.77 -39.23 -18.85
N PHE A 71 -17.66 -38.55 -17.72
CA PHE A 71 -18.09 -37.16 -17.57
C PHE A 71 -17.35 -36.22 -18.54
N TRP A 72 -16.03 -36.34 -18.68
CA TRP A 72 -15.26 -35.54 -19.65
C TRP A 72 -15.66 -35.80 -21.11
N SER A 73 -15.92 -37.07 -21.45
CA SER A 73 -16.44 -37.45 -22.76
C SER A 73 -17.84 -36.89 -23.01
N ASP A 74 -18.74 -36.96 -22.01
CA ASP A 74 -20.12 -36.47 -22.12
C ASP A 74 -20.17 -34.92 -22.19
N GLU A 75 -19.20 -34.24 -21.57
CA GLU A 75 -19.00 -32.78 -21.66
C GLU A 75 -18.34 -32.32 -22.97
N GLY A 76 -18.05 -33.25 -23.89
CA GLY A 76 -17.45 -32.94 -25.19
C GLY A 76 -15.98 -32.53 -25.14
N LEU A 77 -15.24 -32.96 -24.10
CA LEU A 77 -13.79 -32.68 -23.98
C LEU A 77 -12.92 -33.59 -24.84
N VAL A 78 -13.54 -34.54 -25.55
CA VAL A 78 -12.95 -35.36 -26.62
C VAL A 78 -14.02 -35.63 -27.65
N GLU A 79 -13.61 -35.91 -28.89
CA GLU A 79 -14.54 -36.34 -29.92
C GLU A 79 -15.29 -37.61 -29.51
N PRO A 80 -16.53 -37.82 -30.01
CA PRO A 80 -17.32 -38.98 -29.67
C PRO A 80 -16.53 -40.26 -30.01
N PRO A 81 -16.22 -41.11 -29.02
CA PRO A 81 -15.43 -42.31 -29.25
C PRO A 81 -16.18 -43.28 -30.16
N GLU A 82 -15.45 -43.90 -31.10
CA GLU A 82 -15.99 -45.01 -31.88
C GLU A 82 -16.50 -46.10 -30.94
N ARG A 83 -17.48 -46.88 -31.40
CA ARG A 83 -18.00 -48.02 -30.63
C ARG A 83 -17.44 -49.32 -31.18
N SER A 84 -16.96 -50.18 -30.29
CA SER A 84 -16.61 -51.55 -30.65
C SER A 84 -17.85 -52.32 -31.12
N THR A 85 -17.64 -53.46 -31.79
CA THR A 85 -18.71 -54.40 -32.16
C THR A 85 -19.55 -54.87 -30.96
N GLY A 86 -19.00 -54.82 -29.74
CA GLY A 86 -19.70 -55.10 -28.48
C GLY A 86 -20.37 -53.89 -27.82
N GLY A 87 -20.36 -52.70 -28.46
CA GLY A 87 -21.02 -51.49 -27.98
C GLY A 87 -20.22 -50.63 -26.98
N TYR A 88 -18.93 -50.94 -26.75
CA TYR A 88 -18.07 -50.18 -25.83
C TYR A 88 -17.47 -48.94 -26.50
N ARG A 89 -17.36 -47.82 -25.77
CA ARG A 89 -16.60 -46.63 -26.21
C ARG A 89 -15.11 -46.95 -26.33
N LEU A 90 -14.53 -46.66 -27.48
CA LEU A 90 -13.13 -46.84 -27.84
C LEU A 90 -12.45 -45.48 -28.07
N TYR A 91 -11.35 -45.24 -27.36
CA TYR A 91 -10.59 -43.99 -27.43
C TYR A 91 -9.26 -44.24 -28.13
N ASP A 92 -9.02 -43.53 -29.22
CA ASP A 92 -7.76 -43.55 -29.95
C ASP A 92 -6.65 -42.76 -29.23
N ALA A 93 -5.45 -42.76 -29.80
CA ALA A 93 -4.29 -42.09 -29.23
C ALA A 93 -4.51 -40.57 -29.06
N ASP A 94 -5.25 -39.93 -29.97
CA ASP A 94 -5.56 -38.51 -29.91
C ASP A 94 -6.48 -38.19 -28.73
N ALA A 95 -7.54 -38.99 -28.52
CA ALA A 95 -8.41 -38.87 -27.37
C ALA A 95 -7.65 -39.13 -26.05
N VAL A 96 -6.68 -40.04 -26.02
CA VAL A 96 -5.82 -40.25 -24.85
C VAL A 96 -4.99 -39.00 -24.55
N ALA A 97 -4.29 -38.46 -25.54
CA ALA A 97 -3.46 -37.27 -25.38
C ALA A 97 -4.29 -36.06 -24.92
N GLN A 98 -5.49 -35.91 -25.50
CA GLN A 98 -6.42 -34.83 -25.15
C GLN A 98 -6.93 -34.95 -23.71
N LEU A 99 -7.32 -36.14 -23.25
CA LEU A 99 -7.75 -36.30 -21.85
C LEU A 99 -6.60 -36.23 -20.84
N ASP A 100 -5.37 -36.57 -21.22
CA ASP A 100 -4.21 -36.35 -20.34
C ASP A 100 -3.89 -34.85 -20.19
N LEU A 101 -4.08 -34.07 -21.27
CA LEU A 101 -4.02 -32.60 -21.19
C LEU A 101 -5.13 -32.05 -20.30
N VAL A 102 -6.38 -32.52 -20.45
CA VAL A 102 -7.49 -32.14 -19.57
C VAL A 102 -7.16 -32.42 -18.11
N ARG A 103 -6.64 -33.62 -17.81
CA ARG A 103 -6.21 -34.00 -16.46
C ARG A 103 -5.17 -33.03 -15.91
N THR A 104 -4.11 -32.76 -16.67
CA THR A 104 -3.02 -31.85 -16.28
C THR A 104 -3.55 -30.44 -15.99
N LEU A 105 -4.41 -29.90 -16.85
CA LEU A 105 -4.99 -28.57 -16.64
C LEU A 105 -5.94 -28.53 -15.43
N ARG A 106 -6.67 -29.62 -15.16
CA ARG A 106 -7.48 -29.76 -13.95
C ARG A 106 -6.65 -29.82 -12.67
N GLU A 107 -5.51 -30.50 -12.70
CA GLU A 107 -4.56 -30.54 -11.58
C GLU A 107 -3.96 -29.16 -11.29
N LEU A 108 -3.81 -28.32 -12.32
CA LEU A 108 -3.40 -26.92 -12.19
C LEU A 108 -4.54 -25.97 -11.73
N GLY A 109 -5.72 -26.50 -11.44
CA GLY A 109 -6.85 -25.73 -10.92
C GLY A 109 -7.77 -25.11 -11.97
N LEU A 110 -7.55 -25.36 -13.27
CA LEU A 110 -8.40 -24.79 -14.31
C LEU A 110 -9.81 -25.42 -14.31
N GLY A 111 -10.82 -24.59 -14.53
CA GLY A 111 -12.20 -25.03 -14.74
C GLY A 111 -12.42 -25.62 -16.14
N LEU A 112 -13.41 -26.51 -16.26
CA LEU A 112 -13.79 -27.10 -17.56
C LEU A 112 -14.16 -26.08 -18.64
N PRO A 113 -14.83 -24.94 -18.35
CA PRO A 113 -15.11 -23.93 -19.37
C PRO A 113 -13.84 -23.40 -20.03
N ALA A 114 -12.81 -23.10 -19.23
CA ALA A 114 -11.53 -22.61 -19.73
C ALA A 114 -10.79 -23.69 -20.54
N ILE A 115 -10.81 -24.94 -20.06
CA ILE A 115 -10.24 -26.09 -20.78
C ILE A 115 -10.92 -26.28 -22.14
N ARG A 116 -12.25 -26.12 -22.25
CA ARG A 116 -12.95 -26.16 -23.55
C ARG A 116 -12.47 -25.06 -24.51
N GLU A 117 -12.18 -23.85 -24.02
CA GLU A 117 -11.65 -22.78 -24.88
C GLU A 117 -10.25 -23.10 -25.40
N LEU A 118 -9.42 -23.74 -24.57
CA LEU A 118 -8.08 -24.20 -24.93
C LEU A 118 -8.13 -25.32 -25.98
N LEU A 119 -8.97 -26.33 -25.75
CA LEU A 119 -9.14 -27.44 -26.69
C LEU A 119 -9.71 -26.97 -28.04
N ALA A 120 -10.61 -25.99 -28.02
CA ALA A 120 -11.14 -25.36 -29.23
C ALA A 120 -10.15 -24.38 -29.90
N ARG A 121 -8.91 -24.25 -29.39
CA ARG A 121 -7.89 -23.29 -29.84
C ARG A 121 -8.37 -21.83 -29.90
N ARG A 122 -9.39 -21.49 -29.11
CA ARG A 122 -9.92 -20.11 -28.99
C ARG A 122 -9.09 -19.26 -28.04
N ARG A 123 -8.33 -19.91 -27.17
CA ARG A 123 -7.34 -19.31 -26.28
C ARG A 123 -6.11 -20.20 -26.19
N THR A 124 -5.00 -19.60 -25.82
CA THR A 124 -3.74 -20.30 -25.53
C THR A 124 -3.64 -20.65 -24.04
N VAL A 125 -2.86 -21.67 -23.72
CA VAL A 125 -2.59 -22.07 -22.32
C VAL A 125 -2.01 -20.89 -21.53
N ALA A 126 -1.15 -20.07 -22.17
CA ALA A 126 -0.54 -18.90 -21.56
C ALA A 126 -1.57 -17.83 -21.16
N GLU A 127 -2.56 -17.54 -22.01
CA GLU A 127 -3.62 -16.55 -21.72
C GLU A 127 -4.48 -16.99 -20.53
N VAL A 128 -4.92 -18.24 -20.53
CA VAL A 128 -5.77 -18.78 -19.46
C VAL A 128 -4.98 -18.89 -18.14
N ALA A 129 -3.72 -19.32 -18.20
CA ALA A 129 -2.84 -19.36 -17.02
C ALA A 129 -2.61 -17.95 -16.45
N ALA A 130 -2.35 -16.94 -17.30
CA ALA A 130 -2.15 -15.56 -16.85
C ALA A 130 -3.42 -14.94 -16.23
N GLU A 131 -4.61 -15.28 -16.73
CA GLU A 131 -5.89 -14.90 -16.10
C GLU A 131 -6.07 -15.58 -14.73
N HIS A 132 -5.76 -16.88 -14.63
CA HIS A 132 -5.87 -17.62 -13.39
C HIS A 132 -4.87 -17.15 -12.33
N VAL A 133 -3.61 -16.88 -12.71
CA VAL A 133 -2.60 -16.27 -11.83
C VAL A 133 -3.11 -14.94 -11.27
N ARG A 134 -3.66 -14.06 -12.12
CA ARG A 134 -4.23 -12.78 -11.66
C ARG A 134 -5.38 -12.96 -10.66
N ALA A 135 -6.23 -13.96 -10.87
CA ALA A 135 -7.31 -14.28 -9.94
C ALA A 135 -6.78 -14.81 -8.59
N LEU A 136 -5.80 -15.73 -8.62
CA LEU A 136 -5.14 -16.25 -7.43
C LEU A 136 -4.40 -15.16 -6.66
N ASP A 137 -3.69 -14.27 -7.34
CA ASP A 137 -3.01 -13.15 -6.71
C ASP A 137 -4.00 -12.22 -5.98
N ALA A 138 -5.17 -11.97 -6.58
CA ALA A 138 -6.24 -11.20 -5.93
C ALA A 138 -6.78 -11.91 -4.68
N GLU A 139 -6.98 -13.23 -4.73
CA GLU A 139 -7.40 -14.03 -3.57
C GLU A 139 -6.34 -14.03 -2.46
N ILE A 140 -5.07 -14.21 -2.81
CA ILE A 140 -3.94 -14.16 -1.88
C ILE A 140 -3.87 -12.80 -1.19
N ARG A 141 -4.00 -11.70 -1.92
CA ARG A 141 -4.03 -10.34 -1.34
C ARG A 141 -5.15 -10.20 -0.30
N LEU A 142 -6.37 -10.64 -0.64
CA LEU A 142 -7.51 -10.59 0.29
C LEU A 142 -7.27 -11.45 1.55
N LEU A 143 -6.73 -12.64 1.38
CA LEU A 143 -6.41 -13.54 2.51
C LEU A 143 -5.32 -12.98 3.42
N ARG A 144 -4.28 -12.35 2.84
CA ARG A 144 -3.22 -11.67 3.60
C ARG A 144 -3.78 -10.52 4.43
N LEU A 145 -4.61 -9.66 3.82
CA LEU A 145 -5.27 -8.56 4.52
C LEU A 145 -6.11 -9.09 5.69
N ARG A 146 -6.99 -10.07 5.45
CA ARG A 146 -7.82 -10.70 6.50
C ARG A 146 -6.96 -11.23 7.65
N ARG A 147 -5.86 -11.91 7.33
CA ARG A 147 -4.91 -12.42 8.33
C ARG A 147 -4.28 -11.30 9.15
N THR A 148 -3.88 -10.19 8.54
CA THR A 148 -3.31 -9.03 9.26
C THR A 148 -4.33 -8.42 10.21
N LEU A 149 -5.57 -8.24 9.77
CA LEU A 149 -6.64 -7.70 10.62
C LEU A 149 -6.94 -8.61 11.82
N LEU A 150 -7.03 -9.92 11.60
CA LEU A 150 -7.24 -10.88 12.68
C LEU A 150 -6.08 -10.89 13.69
N ARG A 151 -4.82 -10.73 13.23
CA ARG A 151 -3.66 -10.58 14.11
C ARG A 151 -3.72 -9.31 14.95
N PHE A 152 -4.13 -8.20 14.34
CA PHE A 152 -4.33 -6.93 15.04
C PHE A 152 -5.42 -7.08 16.12
N LEU A 153 -6.59 -7.61 15.78
CA LEU A 153 -7.69 -7.82 16.73
C LEU A 153 -7.30 -8.76 17.89
N ALA A 154 -6.53 -9.81 17.61
CA ALA A 154 -6.04 -10.74 18.63
C ALA A 154 -5.07 -10.09 19.63
N THR A 155 -4.42 -8.98 19.27
CA THR A 155 -3.43 -8.30 20.11
C THR A 155 -3.97 -7.02 20.75
N ALA A 156 -4.95 -6.37 20.12
CA ALA A 156 -5.44 -5.05 20.53
C ALA A 156 -6.51 -5.07 21.64
N GLY A 157 -7.05 -6.22 22.04
CA GLY A 157 -8.04 -6.29 23.13
C GLY A 157 -9.29 -5.44 22.84
N THR A 158 -9.79 -5.51 21.62
CA THR A 158 -10.74 -4.54 21.05
C THR A 158 -12.19 -4.71 21.49
N THR A 159 -12.87 -3.58 21.62
CA THR A 159 -14.32 -3.42 21.81
C THR A 159 -15.11 -3.74 20.51
N PRO A 160 -16.42 -3.99 20.59
CA PRO A 160 -17.28 -4.25 19.42
C PRO A 160 -17.36 -3.09 18.40
N GLU A 161 -17.06 -1.86 18.84
CA GLU A 161 -17.06 -0.65 18.00
C GLU A 161 -15.83 -0.63 17.08
N GLU A 162 -14.66 -0.95 17.62
CA GLU A 162 -13.40 -1.10 16.88
C GLU A 162 -13.47 -2.27 15.88
N MET A 163 -14.21 -3.34 16.22
CA MET A 163 -14.48 -4.47 15.32
C MET A 163 -15.23 -4.04 14.04
N ARG A 164 -16.16 -3.07 14.16
CA ARG A 164 -16.95 -2.53 13.05
C ARG A 164 -16.09 -1.66 12.14
N ILE A 165 -15.29 -0.77 12.74
CA ILE A 165 -14.36 0.10 12.01
C ILE A 165 -13.32 -0.74 11.26
N VAL A 166 -12.75 -1.79 11.88
CA VAL A 166 -11.81 -2.74 11.26
C VAL A 166 -12.46 -3.55 10.13
N HIS A 167 -13.73 -3.95 10.29
CA HIS A 167 -14.49 -4.66 9.26
C HIS A 167 -14.78 -3.77 8.04
N ASP A 168 -15.21 -2.54 8.28
CA ASP A 168 -15.48 -1.55 7.22
C ASP A 168 -14.18 -1.20 6.49
N LEU A 169 -13.07 -1.09 7.21
CA LEU A 169 -11.72 -0.91 6.70
C LEU A 169 -11.19 -1.96 5.75
N ALA A 170 -11.43 -3.23 6.09
CA ALA A 170 -11.06 -4.37 5.27
C ALA A 170 -11.76 -4.32 3.90
N ALA A 171 -12.92 -3.66 3.86
CA ALA A 171 -13.82 -3.61 2.71
C ALA A 171 -13.66 -2.33 1.87
N LEU A 172 -13.04 -1.26 2.41
CA LEU A 172 -12.83 -0.03 1.65
C LEU A 172 -11.70 -0.21 0.64
N SER A 173 -12.08 -0.21 -0.65
CA SER A 173 -11.14 -0.06 -1.76
C SER A 173 -10.24 1.17 -1.56
N ALA A 174 -9.04 1.16 -2.13
CA ALA A 174 -8.13 2.30 -2.00
C ALA A 174 -8.76 3.62 -2.47
N ARG A 175 -9.65 3.55 -3.48
CA ARG A 175 -10.48 4.67 -3.93
C ARG A 175 -11.39 5.22 -2.83
N GLN A 176 -12.07 4.37 -2.06
CA GLN A 176 -12.95 4.83 -0.99
C GLN A 176 -12.16 5.43 0.18
N ARG A 177 -10.96 4.91 0.45
CA ARG A 177 -10.05 5.48 1.46
C ARG A 177 -9.56 6.87 1.04
N GLN A 178 -9.24 7.05 -0.25
CA GLN A 178 -8.91 8.35 -0.81
C GLN A 178 -10.10 9.32 -0.71
N GLN A 179 -11.31 8.87 -1.06
CA GLN A 179 -12.53 9.69 -0.98
C GLN A 179 -12.78 10.24 0.43
N LEU A 180 -12.57 9.44 1.49
CA LEU A 180 -12.71 9.92 2.87
C LEU A 180 -11.76 11.08 3.20
N ILE A 181 -10.52 11.02 2.71
CA ILE A 181 -9.56 12.11 2.88
C ILE A 181 -9.92 13.30 2.00
N ASP A 182 -10.31 13.07 0.75
CA ASP A 182 -10.71 14.13 -0.17
C ASP A 182 -11.90 14.93 0.41
N ASP A 183 -12.95 14.25 0.89
CA ASP A 183 -14.12 14.85 1.55
C ASP A 183 -13.72 15.61 2.82
N PHE A 184 -12.75 15.10 3.59
CA PHE A 184 -12.22 15.80 4.75
C PHE A 184 -11.46 17.06 4.35
N VAL A 185 -10.54 16.99 3.40
CA VAL A 185 -9.73 18.14 2.98
C VAL A 185 -10.63 19.19 2.31
N GLU A 186 -11.60 18.78 1.49
CA GLU A 186 -12.58 19.70 0.91
C GLU A 186 -13.36 20.43 2.02
N ARG A 187 -13.84 19.72 3.03
CA ARG A 187 -14.50 20.35 4.19
C ARG A 187 -13.54 21.26 4.94
N ALA A 188 -12.33 20.81 5.28
CA ALA A 188 -11.38 21.59 6.08
C ALA A 188 -10.93 22.89 5.38
N PHE A 189 -10.77 22.87 4.05
CA PHE A 189 -10.28 24.00 3.27
C PHE A 189 -11.38 24.75 2.48
N ALA A 190 -12.66 24.42 2.69
CA ALA A 190 -13.77 25.14 2.08
C ALA A 190 -13.69 26.64 2.38
N GLY A 191 -13.62 27.46 1.32
CA GLY A 191 -13.53 28.92 1.42
C GLY A 191 -12.12 29.49 1.64
N VAL A 192 -11.08 28.65 1.68
CA VAL A 192 -9.68 29.10 1.68
C VAL A 192 -9.28 29.51 0.25
N PRO A 193 -8.74 30.72 0.03
CA PRO A 193 -8.28 31.15 -1.30
C PRO A 193 -7.21 30.22 -1.88
N ALA A 194 -7.21 30.01 -3.20
CA ALA A 194 -6.28 29.10 -3.86
C ALA A 194 -4.81 29.59 -3.83
N ASP A 195 -4.60 30.88 -3.61
CA ASP A 195 -3.31 31.57 -3.46
C ASP A 195 -2.90 31.75 -1.98
N ALA A 196 -3.72 31.28 -1.04
CA ALA A 196 -3.38 31.32 0.36
C ALA A 196 -2.12 30.46 0.66
N PRO A 197 -1.22 30.91 1.54
CA PRO A 197 -0.10 30.09 2.04
C PRO A 197 -0.48 28.68 2.49
N GLY A 198 -1.70 28.49 3.00
CA GLY A 198 -2.24 27.19 3.41
C GLY A 198 -2.70 26.27 2.27
N ALA A 199 -2.79 26.74 1.01
CA ALA A 199 -3.30 25.95 -0.11
C ALA A 199 -2.40 24.73 -0.42
N GLY A 200 -1.07 24.87 -0.33
CA GLY A 200 -0.13 23.76 -0.51
C GLY A 200 -0.21 22.68 0.58
N ILE A 201 -0.76 23.02 1.75
CA ILE A 201 -0.99 22.06 2.85
C ILE A 201 -2.11 21.09 2.47
N ALA A 202 -3.15 21.56 1.78
CA ALA A 202 -4.26 20.72 1.34
C ALA A 202 -3.79 19.57 0.44
N ASP A 203 -2.83 19.81 -0.46
CA ASP A 203 -2.26 18.78 -1.33
C ASP A 203 -1.44 17.76 -0.52
N GLY A 204 -0.65 18.22 0.45
CA GLY A 204 0.06 17.33 1.36
C GLY A 204 -0.89 16.45 2.19
N MET A 205 -2.03 16.99 2.66
CA MET A 205 -3.02 16.22 3.40
C MET A 205 -3.74 15.17 2.52
N ARG A 206 -3.79 15.35 1.19
CA ARG A 206 -4.32 14.33 0.27
C ARG A 206 -3.34 13.20 -0.06
N SER A 207 -2.11 13.24 0.46
CA SER A 207 -1.03 12.31 0.13
C SER A 207 -1.22 10.95 0.80
N LEU A 208 -2.28 10.22 0.45
CA LEU A 208 -2.42 8.81 0.76
C LEU A 208 -1.76 7.95 -0.33
N PRO A 209 -1.21 6.78 0.02
CA PRO A 209 -0.80 5.81 -0.98
C PRO A 209 -2.03 5.32 -1.75
N ALA A 210 -1.94 5.36 -3.08
CA ALA A 210 -3.03 5.00 -3.99
C ALA A 210 -3.50 3.54 -3.81
N GLU A 211 -2.65 2.67 -3.27
CA GLU A 211 -2.98 1.30 -2.85
C GLU A 211 -2.24 0.99 -1.54
N LEU A 212 -2.84 0.17 -0.66
CA LEU A 212 -2.07 -0.37 0.47
C LEU A 212 -1.05 -1.38 -0.07
N PRO A 213 0.11 -1.55 0.58
CA PRO A 213 1.03 -2.64 0.27
C PRO A 213 0.30 -3.99 0.29
N GLU A 214 0.77 -4.96 -0.52
CA GLU A 214 0.17 -6.30 -0.58
C GLU A 214 0.17 -7.05 0.78
N ASP A 215 1.06 -6.66 1.70
CA ASP A 215 1.09 -7.13 3.09
C ASP A 215 1.29 -5.94 4.03
N PRO A 216 0.20 -5.27 4.47
CA PRO A 216 0.32 -4.10 5.34
C PRO A 216 0.81 -4.51 6.73
N THR A 217 1.65 -3.67 7.33
CA THR A 217 2.13 -3.90 8.69
C THR A 217 1.02 -3.59 9.72
N PRO A 218 1.06 -4.17 10.95
CA PRO A 218 0.13 -3.79 12.01
C PRO A 218 0.13 -2.28 12.32
N ALA A 219 1.29 -1.63 12.19
CA ALA A 219 1.44 -0.19 12.37
C ALA A 219 0.69 0.60 11.29
N GLN A 220 0.75 0.18 10.02
CA GLN A 220 0.00 0.80 8.93
C GLN A 220 -1.52 0.62 9.09
N VAL A 221 -1.96 -0.56 9.53
CA VAL A 221 -3.39 -0.80 9.84
C VAL A 221 -3.86 0.09 10.99
N GLY A 222 -3.09 0.15 12.08
CA GLY A 222 -3.36 1.04 13.21
C GLY A 222 -3.36 2.52 12.81
N ALA A 223 -2.41 2.93 11.97
CA ALA A 223 -2.31 4.29 11.51
C ALA A 223 -3.51 4.71 10.66
N TRP A 224 -3.99 3.83 9.79
CA TRP A 224 -5.21 4.11 9.03
C TRP A 224 -6.42 4.22 9.95
N LEU A 225 -6.59 3.28 10.90
CA LEU A 225 -7.70 3.29 11.85
C LEU A 225 -7.82 4.63 12.58
N GLU A 226 -6.70 5.08 13.12
CA GLU A 226 -6.61 6.36 13.83
C GLU A 226 -6.86 7.54 12.89
N LEU A 227 -6.30 7.51 11.68
CA LEU A 227 -6.51 8.55 10.67
C LEU A 227 -7.99 8.69 10.31
N ALA A 228 -8.70 7.58 10.11
CA ALA A 228 -10.11 7.56 9.76
C ALA A 228 -10.98 8.13 10.89
N GLN A 229 -10.67 7.81 12.16
CA GLN A 229 -11.33 8.42 13.31
C GLN A 229 -11.08 9.93 13.35
N LEU A 230 -9.85 10.34 13.07
CA LEU A 230 -9.44 11.75 13.12
C LEU A 230 -10.16 12.59 12.05
N VAL A 231 -10.24 12.12 10.81
CA VAL A 231 -10.90 12.84 9.71
C VAL A 231 -12.43 12.76 9.77
N ALA A 232 -12.98 11.80 10.52
CA ALA A 232 -14.40 11.72 10.83
C ALA A 232 -14.81 12.73 11.92
N ASP A 233 -13.89 13.17 12.79
CA ASP A 233 -14.16 14.15 13.84
C ASP A 233 -14.37 15.57 13.27
N PRO A 234 -15.59 16.15 13.39
CA PRO A 234 -15.86 17.49 12.90
C PRO A 234 -15.03 18.59 13.60
N SER A 235 -14.65 18.37 14.86
CA SER A 235 -13.84 19.33 15.63
C SER A 235 -12.42 19.43 15.10
N PHE A 236 -11.88 18.32 14.59
CA PHE A 236 -10.58 18.30 13.94
C PHE A 236 -10.60 19.06 12.61
N ALA A 237 -11.61 18.84 11.77
CA ALA A 237 -11.79 19.60 10.54
C ALA A 237 -11.94 21.11 10.79
N GLY A 238 -12.69 21.49 11.84
CA GLY A 238 -12.81 22.87 12.29
C GLY A 238 -11.46 23.48 12.67
N ARG A 239 -10.63 22.73 13.42
CA ARG A 239 -9.29 23.18 13.80
C ARG A 239 -8.36 23.37 12.61
N VAL A 240 -8.34 22.43 11.68
CA VAL A 240 -7.53 22.54 10.46
C VAL A 240 -7.97 23.75 9.63
N ARG A 241 -9.27 24.03 9.57
CA ARG A 241 -9.79 25.23 8.91
C ARG A 241 -9.32 26.51 9.59
N GLU A 242 -9.40 26.60 10.91
CA GLU A 242 -8.89 27.76 11.67
C GLU A 242 -7.42 28.02 11.34
N MET A 243 -6.59 26.97 11.38
CA MET A 243 -5.17 27.06 11.05
C MET A 243 -4.94 27.47 9.59
N ALA A 244 -5.72 26.93 8.64
CA ALA A 244 -5.61 27.25 7.23
C ALA A 244 -6.00 28.70 6.93
N VAL A 245 -7.09 29.19 7.52
CA VAL A 245 -7.55 30.59 7.37
C VAL A 245 -6.59 31.55 8.05
N ALA A 246 -6.08 31.23 9.25
CA ALA A 246 -5.08 32.04 9.92
C ALA A 246 -3.76 32.09 9.12
N GLY A 247 -3.37 30.97 8.51
CA GLY A 247 -2.20 30.88 7.62
C GLY A 247 -2.39 31.67 6.32
N ALA A 248 -3.62 31.77 5.81
CA ALA A 248 -3.94 32.55 4.61
C ALA A 248 -3.69 34.07 4.78
N GLY A 249 -3.74 34.57 6.02
CA GLY A 249 -3.44 35.97 6.36
C GLY A 249 -1.96 36.28 6.62
N ALA A 250 -1.08 35.27 6.62
CA ALA A 250 0.36 35.46 6.79
C ALA A 250 1.03 35.69 5.42
N THR A 251 1.30 36.93 5.05
CA THR A 251 1.95 37.26 3.78
C THR A 251 3.40 36.73 3.73
N PRO A 252 3.88 36.22 2.58
CA PRO A 252 5.29 35.87 2.35
C PRO A 252 6.26 37.05 2.55
N GLU A 253 5.76 38.29 2.49
CA GLU A 253 6.50 39.54 2.66
C GLU A 253 6.61 40.01 4.12
N ASP A 254 6.35 39.15 5.11
CA ASP A 254 6.60 39.41 6.52
C ASP A 254 7.77 38.53 7.01
N PRO A 255 9.03 38.84 6.61
CA PRO A 255 10.17 37.92 6.68
C PRO A 255 10.81 37.89 8.08
N ASP A 256 10.26 38.63 9.04
CA ASP A 256 11.06 39.17 10.14
C ASP A 256 10.86 38.55 11.53
N THR A 257 10.05 37.49 11.76
CA THR A 257 9.89 37.03 13.17
C THR A 257 9.75 35.55 13.52
N LEU A 258 9.85 34.57 12.61
CA LEU A 258 9.86 33.15 13.04
C LEU A 258 10.77 32.22 12.24
N ASP A 259 11.18 32.53 11.01
CA ASP A 259 11.95 31.58 10.19
C ASP A 259 13.46 31.55 10.54
N ALA A 260 14.03 32.66 11.03
CA ALA A 260 15.41 32.72 11.49
C ALA A 260 15.63 32.01 12.85
N ASP A 261 14.58 31.83 13.66
CA ASP A 261 14.64 31.26 15.01
C ASP A 261 13.78 30.01 15.23
N ALA A 262 12.98 29.53 14.25
CA ALA A 262 12.13 28.35 14.41
C ALA A 262 12.93 27.09 14.79
N GLY A 263 14.06 26.86 14.11
CA GLY A 263 14.94 25.74 14.43
C GLY A 263 15.48 25.84 15.85
N ARG A 264 15.91 27.04 16.27
CA ARG A 264 16.43 27.31 17.61
C ARG A 264 15.35 27.17 18.68
N MET A 265 14.15 27.71 18.45
CA MET A 265 12.99 27.60 19.32
C MET A 265 12.62 26.13 19.53
N VAL A 266 12.58 25.31 18.46
CA VAL A 266 12.32 23.87 18.58
C VAL A 266 13.44 23.18 19.38
N THR A 267 14.71 23.45 19.09
CA THR A 267 15.84 22.86 19.82
C THR A 267 15.82 23.21 21.32
N LEU A 268 15.67 24.49 21.66
CA LEU A 268 15.63 24.96 23.05
C LEU A 268 14.37 24.47 23.78
N GLY A 269 13.22 24.46 23.12
CA GLY A 269 11.97 23.95 23.68
C GLY A 269 12.06 22.45 23.95
N ARG A 270 12.65 21.65 23.04
CA ARG A 270 12.89 20.22 23.27
C ARG A 270 13.81 20.00 24.48
N ARG A 271 14.88 20.78 24.59
CA ARG A 271 15.76 20.74 25.76
C ARG A 271 14.98 21.02 27.05
N ALA A 272 14.15 22.05 27.07
CA ALA A 272 13.35 22.40 28.24
C ALA A 272 12.38 21.29 28.64
N VAL A 273 11.72 20.64 27.67
CA VAL A 273 10.86 19.47 27.90
C VAL A 273 11.66 18.29 28.44
N ALA A 274 12.82 17.99 27.85
CA ALA A 274 13.69 16.89 28.26
C ALA A 274 14.24 17.08 29.68
N GLU A 275 14.62 18.32 30.04
CA GLU A 275 15.09 18.71 31.36
C GLU A 275 13.94 18.93 32.37
N ARG A 276 12.68 18.81 31.93
CA ARG A 276 11.46 19.04 32.72
C ARG A 276 11.41 20.44 33.37
N ILE A 277 11.89 21.46 32.66
CA ILE A 277 11.83 22.84 33.11
C ILE A 277 10.36 23.28 33.06
N ALA A 278 9.77 23.65 34.20
CA ALA A 278 8.40 24.14 34.23
C ALA A 278 8.31 25.58 33.68
N PRO A 279 7.27 25.93 32.91
CA PRO A 279 6.95 27.32 32.59
C PRO A 279 6.86 28.20 33.84
N GLY A 280 7.31 29.46 33.74
CA GLY A 280 7.30 30.41 34.86
C GLY A 280 8.43 30.24 35.89
N THR A 281 9.37 29.30 35.67
CA THR A 281 10.58 29.21 36.48
C THR A 281 11.66 30.19 36.00
N PRO A 282 12.63 30.60 36.84
CA PRO A 282 13.75 31.44 36.40
C PRO A 282 14.56 30.81 35.25
N ALA A 283 14.63 29.48 35.19
CA ALA A 283 15.27 28.76 34.09
C ALA A 283 14.49 28.88 32.78
N ALA A 284 13.16 28.84 32.82
CA ALA A 284 12.32 29.12 31.65
C ALA A 284 12.47 30.58 31.20
N GLU A 285 12.56 31.52 32.14
CA GLU A 285 12.74 32.94 31.84
C GLU A 285 14.08 33.25 31.16
N ALA A 286 15.14 32.56 31.55
CA ALA A 286 16.44 32.66 30.90
C ALA A 286 16.39 32.19 29.44
N LEU A 287 15.64 31.13 29.14
CA LEU A 287 15.43 30.64 27.77
C LEU A 287 14.58 31.60 26.94
N VAL A 288 13.54 32.20 27.53
CA VAL A 288 12.73 33.25 26.88
C VAL A 288 13.57 34.49 26.56
N ALA A 289 14.40 34.94 27.50
CA ALA A 289 15.33 36.04 27.27
C ALA A 289 16.36 35.71 26.18
N GLU A 290 16.88 34.48 26.17
CA GLU A 290 17.79 34.00 25.12
C GLU A 290 17.14 34.02 23.72
N LEU A 291 15.85 33.69 23.62
CA LEU A 291 15.11 33.70 22.36
C LEU A 291 14.73 35.11 21.89
N LEU A 292 14.33 36.01 22.81
CA LEU A 292 13.78 37.33 22.45
C LEU A 292 14.82 38.47 22.40
N GLY A 293 15.99 38.29 23.03
CA GLY A 293 17.00 39.34 23.17
C GLY A 293 16.64 40.45 24.18
N ASP A 294 17.58 41.35 24.48
CA ASP A 294 17.42 42.38 25.53
C ASP A 294 16.45 43.53 25.13
N GLY A 295 15.27 43.64 25.77
CA GLY A 295 14.34 44.79 25.60
C GLY A 295 13.05 44.78 26.44
N ALA A 296 13.07 45.41 27.63
CA ALA A 296 12.18 45.11 28.77
C ALA A 296 10.72 45.69 28.87
N PRO A 297 10.19 46.63 28.06
CA PRO A 297 8.75 46.99 28.15
C PRO A 297 7.89 46.57 26.95
N ALA A 298 8.49 46.41 25.76
CA ALA A 298 7.84 45.83 24.59
C ALA A 298 7.64 44.30 24.74
N ASP A 299 8.31 43.73 25.75
CA ASP A 299 8.45 42.30 26.00
C ASP A 299 7.11 41.60 26.27
N ARG A 300 6.27 42.12 27.18
CA ARG A 300 5.02 41.41 27.56
C ARG A 300 3.99 41.36 26.42
N ARG A 301 3.79 42.46 25.69
CA ARG A 301 2.85 42.49 24.55
C ARG A 301 3.38 41.65 23.38
N ARG A 302 4.70 41.68 23.13
CA ARG A 302 5.36 40.88 22.10
C ARG A 302 5.33 39.38 22.44
N ARG A 303 5.56 39.01 23.70
CA ARG A 303 5.41 37.64 24.24
C ARG A 303 3.99 37.12 24.07
N ALA A 304 2.99 37.92 24.47
CA ALA A 304 1.59 37.54 24.31
C ALA A 304 1.23 37.34 22.84
N ALA A 305 1.62 38.27 21.96
CA ALA A 305 1.39 38.15 20.52
C ALA A 305 2.09 36.92 19.91
N LEU A 306 3.33 36.63 20.32
CA LEU A 306 4.05 35.43 19.88
C LEU A 306 3.39 34.15 20.40
N ALA A 307 2.98 34.11 21.68
CA ALA A 307 2.27 32.97 22.26
C ALA A 307 0.94 32.71 21.54
N ASP A 308 0.19 33.75 21.21
CA ASP A 308 -1.08 33.63 20.49
C ASP A 308 -0.86 33.17 19.04
N ARG A 309 0.21 33.65 18.38
CA ARG A 309 0.61 33.15 17.06
C ARG A 309 1.01 31.68 17.10
N LEU A 310 1.85 31.27 18.05
CA LEU A 310 2.23 29.87 18.24
C LEU A 310 1.01 29.00 18.54
N ALA A 311 0.12 29.43 19.44
CA ALA A 311 -1.11 28.72 19.77
C ALA A 311 -2.07 28.59 18.58
N THR A 312 -2.06 29.55 17.66
CA THR A 312 -2.87 29.51 16.44
C THR A 312 -2.43 28.36 15.52
N PHE A 313 -1.13 28.08 15.43
CA PHE A 313 -0.56 27.07 14.52
C PHE A 313 -0.13 25.76 15.20
N THR A 314 -0.50 25.56 16.48
CA THR A 314 -0.14 24.36 17.24
C THR A 314 -1.39 23.54 17.54
N ASP A 315 -1.37 22.26 17.17
CA ASP A 315 -2.36 21.27 17.58
C ASP A 315 -1.74 19.86 17.49
N ALA A 316 -1.78 19.10 18.60
CA ALA A 316 -1.21 17.76 18.67
C ALA A 316 -1.87 16.76 17.70
N ARG A 317 -3.16 16.94 17.40
CA ARG A 317 -3.88 16.10 16.44
C ARG A 317 -3.41 16.36 15.01
N VAL A 318 -3.07 17.61 14.68
CA VAL A 318 -2.53 17.94 13.35
C VAL A 318 -1.12 17.36 13.19
N GLU A 319 -0.27 17.43 14.20
CA GLU A 319 1.02 16.74 14.18
C GLU A 319 0.84 15.22 14.05
N ARG A 320 -0.11 14.65 14.81
CA ARG A 320 -0.44 13.24 14.74
C ARG A 320 -0.91 12.81 13.36
N TYR A 321 -1.75 13.60 12.70
CA TYR A 321 -2.18 13.38 11.32
C TYR A 321 -0.99 13.20 10.36
N TRP A 322 0.02 14.08 10.44
CA TRP A 322 1.23 13.96 9.62
C TRP A 322 2.07 12.74 9.96
N GLN A 323 2.16 12.35 11.23
CA GLN A 323 2.84 11.11 11.63
C GLN A 323 2.13 9.87 11.05
N LEU A 324 0.79 9.86 11.07
CA LEU A 324 -0.02 8.78 10.50
C LEU A 324 0.19 8.68 8.98
N LEU A 325 0.19 9.82 8.28
CA LEU A 325 0.55 9.85 6.86
C LEU A 325 1.98 9.36 6.61
N GLY A 326 2.93 9.72 7.48
CA GLY A 326 4.30 9.23 7.39
C GLY A 326 4.39 7.70 7.51
N VAL A 327 3.66 7.10 8.45
CA VAL A 327 3.58 5.63 8.57
C VAL A 327 2.94 4.99 7.35
N LEU A 328 1.89 5.60 6.79
CA LEU A 328 1.18 5.06 5.63
C LEU A 328 2.00 5.17 4.33
N ASN A 329 2.84 6.20 4.20
CA ASN A 329 3.68 6.43 3.03
C ASN A 329 5.14 5.96 3.19
N ASP A 330 5.46 5.27 4.30
CA ASP A 330 6.81 4.86 4.67
C ASP A 330 7.83 6.02 4.66
N TRP A 331 7.39 7.21 5.07
CA TRP A 331 8.27 8.36 5.26
C TRP A 331 9.10 8.21 6.53
N PRO A 332 10.32 8.78 6.58
CA PRO A 332 11.11 8.83 7.80
C PRO A 332 10.30 9.48 8.93
N PRO A 333 10.29 8.91 10.15
CA PRO A 333 9.63 9.53 11.28
C PRO A 333 10.28 10.89 11.56
N PHE A 334 9.47 11.92 11.72
CA PHE A 334 9.95 13.22 12.18
C PHE A 334 9.76 13.34 13.69
N GLU A 335 10.68 14.07 14.33
CA GLU A 335 10.68 14.25 15.77
C GLU A 335 9.55 15.22 16.18
N PRO A 336 8.71 14.87 17.18
CA PRO A 336 7.64 15.74 17.65
C PRO A 336 8.15 17.14 18.03
N SER A 337 7.35 18.13 17.67
CA SER A 337 7.61 19.56 17.87
C SER A 337 6.53 20.19 18.75
N VAL A 338 5.28 19.71 18.69
CA VAL A 338 4.16 20.27 19.45
C VAL A 338 4.45 20.38 20.95
N PRO A 339 5.02 19.38 21.66
CA PRO A 339 5.33 19.52 23.08
C PRO A 339 6.31 20.66 23.39
N ALA A 340 7.28 20.89 22.50
CA ALA A 340 8.24 21.99 22.64
C ALA A 340 7.55 23.34 22.40
N VAL A 341 6.64 23.43 21.43
CA VAL A 341 5.88 24.66 21.14
C VAL A 341 4.85 24.96 22.24
N GLU A 342 4.17 23.96 22.78
CA GLU A 342 3.28 24.10 23.93
C GLU A 342 4.02 24.60 25.17
N TRP A 343 5.23 24.09 25.41
CA TRP A 343 6.10 24.60 26.46
C TRP A 343 6.41 26.09 26.26
N TRP A 344 6.73 26.52 25.03
CA TRP A 344 6.96 27.92 24.70
C TRP A 344 5.73 28.80 24.92
N ILE A 345 4.55 28.34 24.50
CA ILE A 345 3.28 29.04 24.75
C ILE A 345 3.08 29.25 26.26
N GLY A 346 3.34 28.22 27.06
CA GLY A 346 3.28 28.30 28.52
C GLY A 346 4.31 29.26 29.10
N ALA A 347 5.57 29.18 28.66
CA ALA A 347 6.65 30.04 29.13
C ALA A 347 6.36 31.51 28.83
N LEU A 348 6.06 31.85 27.58
CA LEU A 348 5.75 33.21 27.13
C LEU A 348 4.54 33.83 27.84
N ARG A 349 3.57 33.02 28.29
CA ARG A 349 2.38 33.46 29.05
C ARG A 349 2.62 33.60 30.55
N SER A 350 3.59 32.87 31.09
CA SER A 350 3.90 32.81 32.52
C SER A 350 4.93 33.86 32.94
N SER A 351 5.71 34.36 31.99
CA SER A 351 6.66 35.45 32.16
C SER A 351 5.98 36.79 32.46
N SER A 352 5.87 37.15 33.74
CA SER A 352 5.30 38.41 34.23
C SER A 352 6.37 39.43 34.58
#